data_AF-A0A7W9PGR5-F1
#
_entry.id   AF-A0A7W9PGR5-F1
#
_cell.length_a   1.000
_cell.length_b   1.000
_cell.length_c   1.000
_cell.angle_alpha   90.00
_cell.angle_beta   90.00
_cell.angle_gamma   90.00
#
_symmetry.space_group_name_H-M   'P 1'
#
loop_
_entity.id
_entity.type
_entity.pdbx_description
1 polymer ?
#
loop_
_entity_poly.entity_id
_entity_poly.type
_entity_poly.pdbx_seq_one_letter_code
_entity_poly.pdbx_strand_id
1 'polypeptide(L)'
;MRRLSAAWRFGRVHAAVAGVVLGTALVTGGTAAADETPAPPVSLTLTTIPAGWQVRTDLAPTLEVQQDGRAVSSPDAASPDRKADTAPKKVNGHVAPDVLAWAQGEARTLADTDMGMPGNADGSSTALDLLGPAPDQDLHLIVYAPDSADGLSDDQKSNRTRFTALCKKLVDSFVQDR
;
A
#
# COMPACT_ATOMS: atom_id res chain seq x y z
N MET A 1 -64.74 -4.55 -24.33
CA MET A 1 -64.49 -5.53 -25.42
C MET A 1 -63.95 -6.82 -24.82
N ARG A 2 -64.05 -7.90 -25.58
CA ARG A 2 -64.09 -9.32 -25.17
C ARG A 2 -62.96 -9.83 -24.25
N ARG A 3 -63.37 -10.78 -23.40
CA ARG A 3 -62.59 -11.70 -22.56
C ARG A 3 -61.65 -12.58 -23.39
N LEU A 4 -60.61 -13.13 -22.77
CA LEU A 4 -60.41 -14.58 -22.62
C LEU A 4 -59.20 -14.88 -21.71
N SER A 5 -59.51 -15.26 -20.47
CA SER A 5 -58.66 -16.09 -19.61
C SER A 5 -58.80 -17.54 -20.07
N ALA A 6 -57.71 -18.32 -20.07
CA ALA A 6 -57.76 -19.78 -20.17
C ALA A 6 -56.89 -20.39 -19.08
N ALA A 7 -57.55 -20.98 -18.09
CA ALA A 7 -56.99 -21.87 -17.11
C ALA A 7 -57.09 -23.31 -17.64
N TRP A 8 -56.04 -24.10 -17.51
CA TRP A 8 -56.13 -25.57 -17.58
C TRP A 8 -55.51 -26.17 -16.31
N ARG A 9 -56.29 -27.05 -15.67
CA ARG A 9 -55.96 -27.78 -14.45
C ARG A 9 -55.76 -29.26 -14.76
N PHE A 10 -55.01 -29.89 -13.85
CA PHE A 10 -54.99 -31.30 -13.45
C PHE A 10 -54.28 -32.36 -14.29
N GLY A 11 -53.29 -32.97 -13.63
CA GLY A 11 -52.79 -34.32 -13.88
C GLY A 11 -51.88 -34.75 -12.74
N ARG A 12 -52.44 -35.31 -11.66
CA ARG A 12 -51.69 -36.04 -10.62
C ARG A 12 -51.59 -37.50 -11.06
N VAL A 13 -50.40 -38.07 -11.10
CA VAL A 13 -50.19 -39.52 -11.00
C VAL A 13 -49.04 -39.76 -10.03
N HIS A 14 -49.29 -40.66 -9.07
CA HIS A 14 -48.39 -41.05 -8.00
C HIS A 14 -47.33 -42.02 -8.51
N ALA A 15 -46.10 -41.89 -8.02
CA ALA A 15 -45.25 -43.05 -7.71
C ALA A 15 -44.21 -42.63 -6.67
N ALA A 16 -44.40 -43.13 -5.46
CA ALA A 16 -43.42 -43.09 -4.38
C ALA A 16 -42.30 -44.09 -4.69
N VAL A 17 -41.05 -43.68 -4.49
CA VAL A 17 -39.97 -44.60 -4.15
C VAL A 17 -39.24 -44.00 -2.96
N ALA A 18 -39.35 -44.71 -1.84
CA ALA A 18 -38.61 -44.47 -0.62
C ALA A 18 -37.12 -44.76 -0.85
N GLY A 19 -36.26 -43.84 -0.45
CA GLY A 19 -34.83 -44.03 -0.32
C GLY A 19 -34.36 -43.34 0.94
N VAL A 20 -34.38 -44.05 2.06
CA VAL A 20 -33.72 -43.65 3.31
C VAL A 20 -32.22 -43.91 3.13
N VAL A 21 -31.40 -42.86 3.17
CA VAL A 21 -30.01 -42.95 3.63
C VAL A 21 -29.70 -41.75 4.52
N LEU A 22 -29.47 -42.07 5.79
CA LEU A 22 -28.93 -41.19 6.82
C LEU A 22 -27.51 -40.76 6.46
N GLY A 23 -27.21 -39.48 6.56
CA GLY A 23 -25.86 -38.95 6.53
C GLY A 23 -25.79 -37.66 7.33
N THR A 24 -25.53 -37.78 8.63
CA THR A 24 -25.21 -36.67 9.54
C THR A 24 -23.97 -35.96 9.03
N ALA A 25 -24.13 -34.78 8.44
CA ALA A 25 -23.02 -33.92 8.06
C ALA A 25 -22.42 -33.30 9.34
N LEU A 26 -21.23 -33.77 9.70
CA LEU A 26 -20.31 -33.12 10.61
C LEU A 26 -19.93 -31.75 10.03
N VAL A 27 -20.40 -30.67 10.65
CA VAL A 27 -19.88 -29.32 10.40
C VAL A 27 -18.58 -29.21 11.18
N THR A 28 -17.49 -29.74 10.62
CA THR A 28 -16.14 -29.34 11.04
C THR A 28 -15.83 -28.02 10.36
N GLY A 29 -16.00 -26.93 11.12
CA GLY A 29 -15.52 -25.61 10.74
C GLY A 29 -13.99 -25.62 10.63
N GLY A 30 -13.49 -25.87 9.44
CA GLY A 30 -12.12 -25.56 9.07
C GLY A 30 -12.07 -24.08 8.70
N THR A 31 -11.43 -23.26 9.52
CA THR A 31 -10.95 -21.95 9.09
C THR A 31 -9.94 -22.18 7.98
N ALA A 32 -10.35 -21.97 6.73
CA ALA A 32 -9.42 -21.87 5.63
C ALA A 32 -8.53 -20.65 5.92
N ALA A 33 -7.30 -20.89 6.37
CA ALA A 33 -6.24 -19.91 6.27
C ALA A 33 -6.13 -19.60 4.77
N ALA A 34 -6.44 -18.37 4.38
CA ALA A 34 -6.12 -17.91 3.04
C ALA A 34 -4.61 -18.08 2.88
N ASP A 35 -4.21 -18.96 1.98
CA ASP A 35 -2.82 -19.11 1.57
C ASP A 35 -2.48 -17.81 0.84
N GLU A 36 -1.95 -16.83 1.57
CA GLU A 36 -1.49 -15.56 0.99
C GLU A 36 -0.36 -15.90 0.04
N THR A 37 -0.65 -15.87 -1.26
CA THR A 37 0.37 -15.97 -2.30
C THR A 37 1.41 -14.89 -2.01
N PRO A 38 2.71 -15.24 -1.89
CA PRO A 38 3.75 -14.25 -1.59
C PRO A 38 3.64 -13.08 -2.57
N ALA A 39 3.57 -11.87 -2.02
CA ALA A 39 3.50 -10.68 -2.85
C ALA A 39 4.73 -10.63 -3.78
N PRO A 40 4.57 -10.26 -5.06
CA PRO A 40 5.68 -10.21 -5.99
C PRO A 40 6.75 -9.24 -5.45
N PRO A 41 8.04 -9.56 -5.62
CA PRO A 41 9.12 -8.74 -5.09
C PRO A 41 9.06 -7.33 -5.68
N VAL A 42 9.25 -6.34 -4.83
CA VAL A 42 9.26 -4.92 -5.20
C VAL A 42 10.59 -4.30 -4.82
N SER A 43 11.12 -3.43 -5.68
CA SER A 43 12.09 -2.45 -5.22
C SER A 43 11.35 -1.20 -4.75
N LEU A 44 11.92 -0.53 -3.75
CA LEU A 44 11.30 0.62 -3.12
C LEU A 44 12.31 1.74 -2.95
N THR A 45 11.89 2.96 -3.24
CA THR A 45 12.66 4.18 -2.98
C THR A 45 11.81 5.15 -2.18
N LEU A 46 12.31 5.59 -1.02
CA LEU A 46 11.71 6.64 -0.21
C LEU A 46 12.60 7.88 -0.27
N THR A 47 12.05 8.97 -0.81
CA THR A 47 12.76 10.24 -0.96
C THR A 47 12.00 11.35 -0.23
N THR A 48 12.67 12.02 0.69
CA THR A 48 12.17 13.29 1.24
C THR A 48 13.01 14.44 0.69
N ILE A 49 12.34 15.33 -0.03
CA ILE A 49 12.92 16.56 -0.56
C ILE A 49 12.62 17.67 0.46
N PRO A 50 13.62 18.24 1.14
CA PRO A 50 13.37 19.30 2.12
C PRO A 50 12.95 20.61 1.44
N ALA A 51 12.33 21.52 2.20
CA ALA A 51 12.08 22.87 1.70
C ALA A 51 13.42 23.56 1.33
N GLY A 52 13.42 24.40 0.29
CA GLY A 52 14.63 25.08 -0.19
C GLY A 52 15.59 24.17 -0.96
N TRP A 53 15.16 22.98 -1.39
CA TRP A 53 15.96 22.04 -2.17
C TRP A 53 16.43 22.56 -3.53
N GLN A 54 15.82 23.62 -4.07
CA GLN A 54 16.09 24.10 -5.42
C GLN A 54 17.56 24.51 -5.64
N VAL A 55 18.28 24.82 -4.56
CA VAL A 55 19.70 25.16 -4.57
C VAL A 55 20.62 23.97 -4.22
N ARG A 56 20.06 22.80 -3.92
CA ARG A 56 20.79 21.59 -3.55
C ARG A 56 21.09 20.72 -4.76
N THR A 57 22.34 20.28 -4.88
CA THR A 57 22.78 19.31 -5.91
C THR A 57 22.98 17.90 -5.35
N ASP A 58 22.75 17.73 -4.05
CA ASP A 58 23.14 16.59 -3.23
C ASP A 58 21.93 15.84 -2.63
N LEU A 59 20.78 15.89 -3.31
CA LEU A 59 19.60 15.11 -2.94
C LEU A 59 19.85 13.61 -3.15
N ALA A 60 19.35 12.79 -2.24
CA ALA A 60 19.37 11.34 -2.35
C ALA A 60 18.16 10.74 -1.64
N PRO A 61 17.79 9.49 -1.92
CA PRO A 61 16.78 8.78 -1.16
C PRO A 61 17.20 8.61 0.30
N THR A 62 16.22 8.64 1.21
CA THR A 62 16.41 8.31 2.62
C THR A 62 16.46 6.79 2.83
N LEU A 63 15.76 6.02 2.00
CA LEU A 63 15.80 4.56 1.99
C LEU A 63 15.66 4.04 0.56
N GLU A 64 16.53 3.13 0.16
CA GLU A 64 16.47 2.37 -1.09
C GLU A 64 16.43 0.89 -0.72
N VAL A 65 15.47 0.12 -1.25
CA VAL A 65 15.34 -1.32 -1.02
C VAL A 65 15.27 -2.03 -2.36
N GLN A 66 16.10 -3.05 -2.53
CA GLN A 66 16.12 -3.93 -3.68
C GLN A 66 15.04 -5.01 -3.56
N GLN A 67 14.72 -5.66 -4.68
CA GLN A 67 13.73 -6.74 -4.76
C GLN A 67 14.02 -7.93 -3.82
N ASP A 68 15.28 -8.13 -3.42
CA ASP A 68 15.69 -9.19 -2.50
C ASP A 68 15.71 -8.75 -1.02
N GLY A 69 15.23 -7.54 -0.72
CA GLY A 69 15.16 -6.97 0.62
C GLY A 69 16.45 -6.31 1.10
N ARG A 70 17.55 -6.38 0.34
CA ARG A 70 18.75 -5.58 0.66
C ARG A 70 18.46 -4.11 0.53
N ALA A 71 18.94 -3.32 1.46
CA ALA A 71 18.61 -1.92 1.59
C ALA A 71 19.84 -1.03 1.83
N VAL A 72 19.73 0.22 1.41
CA VAL A 72 20.64 1.30 1.76
C VAL A 72 19.83 2.40 2.44
N SER A 73 20.17 2.74 3.67
CA SER A 73 19.61 3.87 4.40
C SER A 73 20.56 5.06 4.33
N SER A 74 19.99 6.24 4.06
CA SER A 74 20.71 7.51 4.09
C SER A 74 20.07 8.45 5.12
N PRO A 75 20.37 8.29 6.42
CA PRO A 75 19.60 8.90 7.51
C PRO A 75 19.71 10.44 7.56
N ASP A 76 20.74 11.02 6.94
CA ASP A 76 20.92 12.47 6.84
C ASP A 76 20.55 13.04 5.46
N ALA A 77 20.00 12.24 4.54
CA ALA A 77 19.63 12.68 3.20
C ALA A 77 18.60 13.83 3.24
N ALA A 78 17.60 13.72 4.12
CA ALA A 78 16.56 14.74 4.30
C ALA A 78 16.89 15.81 5.35
N SER A 79 18.06 15.73 6.02
CA SER A 79 18.38 16.63 7.11
C SER A 79 18.57 18.08 6.61
N PRO A 80 17.89 19.08 7.21
CA PRO A 80 18.13 20.49 6.91
C PRO A 80 19.51 20.95 7.39
N ASP A 81 20.10 20.25 8.35
CA ASP A 81 21.40 20.58 8.93
C ASP A 81 22.58 19.98 8.15
N ARG A 82 22.31 19.11 7.16
CA ARG A 82 23.36 18.57 6.29
C ARG A 82 23.92 19.69 5.44
N LYS A 83 25.23 19.93 5.59
CA LYS A 83 25.98 20.92 4.79
C LYS A 83 25.69 20.69 3.30
N ALA A 84 25.39 21.78 2.60
CA ALA A 84 25.20 21.76 1.15
C ALA A 84 26.39 21.10 0.42
N ASP A 85 26.08 20.46 -0.71
CA ASP A 85 27.04 19.77 -1.59
C ASP A 85 27.84 18.65 -0.89
N THR A 86 27.35 18.15 0.24
CA THR A 86 27.96 17.02 0.96
C THR A 86 27.09 15.80 0.75
N ALA A 87 27.65 14.75 0.14
CA ALA A 87 26.93 13.49 -0.04
C ALA A 87 26.39 12.96 1.31
N PRO A 88 25.17 12.40 1.34
CA PRO A 88 24.63 11.82 2.57
C PRO A 88 25.40 10.55 2.95
N LYS A 89 25.35 10.22 4.23
CA LYS A 89 25.85 8.94 4.74
C LYS A 89 25.04 7.80 4.12
N LYS A 90 25.70 6.68 3.83
CA LYS A 90 25.05 5.46 3.36
C LYS A 90 25.33 4.33 4.33
N VAL A 91 24.28 3.64 4.74
CA VAL A 91 24.33 2.49 5.65
C VAL A 91 23.68 1.30 4.95
N ASN A 92 24.43 0.23 4.75
CA ASN A 92 23.88 -1.02 4.20
C ASN A 92 23.09 -1.77 5.26
N GLY A 93 22.04 -2.45 4.82
CA GLY A 93 21.16 -3.21 5.68
C GLY A 93 20.14 -3.99 4.88
N HIS A 94 19.04 -4.31 5.53
CA HIS A 94 17.91 -4.98 4.92
C HIS A 94 16.58 -4.54 5.55
N VAL A 95 15.50 -4.80 4.83
CA VAL A 95 14.12 -4.69 5.33
C VAL A 95 13.48 -6.05 5.17
N ALA A 96 12.76 -6.49 6.21
CA ALA A 96 12.16 -7.82 6.22
C ALA A 96 11.07 -7.95 5.12
N PRO A 97 10.93 -9.12 4.47
CA PRO A 97 9.97 -9.32 3.36
C PRO A 97 8.50 -9.07 3.75
N ASP A 98 8.12 -9.39 4.98
CA ASP A 98 6.77 -9.16 5.52
C ASP A 98 6.45 -7.67 5.65
N VAL A 99 7.44 -6.85 6.01
CA VAL A 99 7.31 -5.39 6.02
C VAL A 99 7.13 -4.85 4.60
N LEU A 100 7.85 -5.38 3.61
CA LEU A 100 7.72 -4.97 2.21
C LEU A 100 6.36 -5.36 1.63
N ALA A 101 5.88 -6.57 1.91
CA ALA A 101 4.56 -7.02 1.50
C ALA A 101 3.45 -6.15 2.12
N TRP A 102 3.55 -5.85 3.42
CA TRP A 102 2.65 -4.92 4.10
C TRP A 102 2.69 -3.52 3.47
N ALA A 103 3.89 -2.99 3.21
CA ALA A 103 4.06 -1.65 2.64
C ALA A 103 3.45 -1.56 1.23
N GLN A 104 3.61 -2.61 0.41
CA GLN A 104 3.00 -2.68 -0.90
C GLN A 104 1.46 -2.70 -0.82
N GLY A 105 0.88 -3.45 0.12
CA GLY A 105 -0.56 -3.48 0.35
C GLY A 105 -1.13 -2.12 0.79
N GLU A 106 -0.47 -1.46 1.75
CA GLU A 106 -0.87 -0.13 2.21
C GLU A 106 -0.69 0.93 1.11
N ALA A 107 0.40 0.87 0.35
CA ALA A 107 0.64 1.79 -0.77
C ALA A 107 -0.41 1.67 -1.87
N ARG A 108 -0.83 0.44 -2.23
CA ARG A 108 -1.95 0.22 -3.17
C ARG A 108 -3.24 0.85 -2.67
N THR A 109 -3.54 0.66 -1.39
CA THR A 109 -4.75 1.24 -0.79
C THR A 109 -4.69 2.77 -0.80
N LEU A 110 -3.52 3.37 -0.57
CA LEU A 110 -3.33 4.82 -0.60
C LEU A 110 -3.34 5.40 -2.02
N ALA A 111 -2.92 4.63 -3.03
CA ALA A 111 -2.91 5.05 -4.43
C ALA A 111 -4.32 5.39 -4.95
N ASP A 112 -5.35 4.77 -4.37
CA ASP A 112 -6.76 5.01 -4.71
C ASP A 112 -7.40 6.14 -3.87
N THR A 113 -6.62 6.82 -3.01
CA THR A 113 -7.13 7.86 -2.11
C THR A 113 -6.67 9.26 -2.48
N ASP A 114 -7.53 10.25 -2.21
CA ASP A 114 -7.12 11.65 -2.27
C ASP A 114 -6.37 12.06 -0.99
N MET A 115 -5.11 12.42 -1.15
CA MET A 115 -4.25 12.96 -0.08
C MET A 115 -4.19 14.50 -0.09
N GLY A 116 -4.87 15.14 -1.05
CA GLY A 116 -5.00 16.58 -1.17
C GLY A 116 -3.70 17.33 -1.45
N MET A 117 -3.86 18.59 -1.83
CA MET A 117 -2.77 19.55 -1.98
C MET A 117 -3.04 20.74 -1.05
N PRO A 118 -2.17 21.03 -0.07
CA PRO A 118 -2.38 22.17 0.81
C PRO A 118 -2.20 23.49 0.03
N GLY A 119 -2.85 24.56 0.50
CA GLY A 119 -2.87 25.86 -0.18
C GLY A 119 -1.50 26.54 -0.33
N ASN A 120 -0.53 26.15 0.49
CA ASN A 120 0.87 26.61 0.47
C ASN A 120 1.81 25.47 0.02
N ALA A 121 1.76 25.15 -1.28
CA ALA A 121 2.52 24.08 -1.92
C ALA A 121 4.05 24.29 -1.96
N ASP A 122 4.54 25.49 -1.66
CA ASP A 122 5.96 25.82 -1.62
C ASP A 122 6.59 25.20 -0.36
N GLY A 123 6.83 23.89 -0.40
CA GLY A 123 7.26 23.12 0.75
C GLY A 123 8.11 21.91 0.39
N SER A 124 8.52 21.19 1.43
CA SER A 124 9.11 19.86 1.29
C SER A 124 8.17 18.90 0.58
N SER A 125 8.68 17.79 0.06
CA SER A 125 7.85 16.67 -0.39
C SER A 125 8.40 15.37 0.14
N THR A 126 7.54 14.37 0.27
CA THR A 126 7.94 12.98 0.49
C THR A 126 7.32 12.12 -0.59
N ALA A 127 8.16 11.36 -1.28
CA ALA A 127 7.79 10.46 -2.36
C ALA A 127 8.16 9.02 -1.98
N LEU A 128 7.25 8.10 -2.25
CA LEU A 128 7.44 6.67 -2.13
C LEU A 128 7.18 6.05 -3.50
N ASP A 129 8.24 5.50 -4.09
CA ASP A 129 8.20 4.78 -5.35
C ASP A 129 8.32 3.28 -5.05
N LEU A 130 7.34 2.49 -5.47
CA LEU A 130 7.42 1.02 -5.47
C LEU A 130 7.46 0.57 -6.92
N LEU A 131 8.54 -0.08 -7.33
CA LEU A 131 8.69 -0.59 -8.68
C LEU A 131 8.46 -2.10 -8.68
N GLY A 132 7.42 -2.51 -9.40
CA GLY A 132 7.07 -3.90 -9.57
C GLY A 132 7.94 -4.61 -10.61
N PRO A 133 7.68 -5.90 -10.86
CA PRO A 133 8.33 -6.63 -11.96
C PRO A 133 7.91 -6.12 -13.35
N ALA A 134 6.82 -5.34 -13.45
CA ALA A 134 6.35 -4.73 -14.70
C ALA A 134 5.86 -3.29 -14.46
N PRO A 135 6.00 -2.37 -15.44
CA PRO A 135 5.70 -0.95 -15.25
C PRO A 135 4.25 -0.63 -14.88
N ASP A 136 3.28 -1.47 -15.26
CA ASP A 136 1.87 -1.33 -14.90
C ASP A 136 1.58 -1.68 -13.43
N GLN A 137 2.59 -2.15 -12.71
CA GLN A 137 2.55 -2.49 -11.29
C GLN A 137 3.32 -1.46 -10.43
N ASP A 138 3.91 -0.44 -11.05
CA ASP A 138 4.62 0.62 -10.35
C ASP A 138 3.62 1.53 -9.63
N LEU A 139 3.97 1.92 -8.40
CA LEU A 139 3.19 2.84 -7.58
C LEU A 139 4.06 4.04 -7.22
N HIS A 140 3.55 5.23 -7.49
CA HIS A 140 4.20 6.49 -7.17
C HIS A 140 3.28 7.30 -6.26
N LEU A 141 3.63 7.38 -4.98
CA LEU A 141 2.90 8.17 -4.01
C LEU A 141 3.72 9.39 -3.65
N ILE A 142 3.15 10.58 -3.76
CA ILE A 142 3.80 11.83 -3.38
C ILE A 142 2.89 12.68 -2.52
N VAL A 143 3.42 13.15 -1.39
CA VAL A 143 2.78 14.17 -0.55
C VAL A 143 3.64 15.42 -0.56
N TYR A 144 3.04 16.51 -1.01
CA TYR A 144 3.63 17.85 -0.97
C TYR A 144 3.28 18.54 0.35
N ALA A 145 4.25 19.29 0.88
CA ALA A 145 4.21 19.93 2.18
C ALA A 145 3.63 19.01 3.26
N PRO A 146 4.27 17.86 3.55
CA PRO A 146 3.74 16.85 4.49
C PRO A 146 3.39 17.41 5.88
N ASP A 147 4.05 18.48 6.30
CA ASP A 147 3.82 19.15 7.58
C ASP A 147 2.67 20.18 7.56
N SER A 148 2.06 20.42 6.38
CA SER A 148 0.93 21.33 6.21
C SER A 148 -0.40 20.56 6.09
N ALA A 149 -1.42 21.07 6.76
CA ALA A 149 -2.80 20.58 6.70
C ALA A 149 -3.81 21.68 6.31
N ASP A 150 -3.31 22.86 5.92
CA ASP A 150 -4.17 23.99 5.57
C ASP A 150 -4.96 23.70 4.30
N GLY A 151 -6.25 24.01 4.34
CA GLY A 151 -7.19 23.74 3.25
C GLY A 151 -7.56 22.27 3.02
N LEU A 152 -7.08 21.32 3.85
CA LEU A 152 -7.39 19.90 3.69
C LEU A 152 -8.68 19.48 4.39
N SER A 153 -9.41 18.53 3.78
CA SER A 153 -10.50 17.81 4.43
C SER A 153 -9.97 16.85 5.50
N ASP A 154 -10.85 16.37 6.37
CA ASP A 154 -10.46 15.42 7.42
C ASP A 154 -10.04 14.05 6.84
N ASP A 155 -10.67 13.62 5.74
CA ASP A 155 -10.28 12.40 5.02
C ASP A 155 -8.87 12.55 4.43
N GLN A 156 -8.55 13.69 3.80
CA GLN A 156 -7.22 13.96 3.26
C GLN A 156 -6.15 13.97 4.36
N LYS A 157 -6.43 14.59 5.52
CA LYS A 157 -5.52 14.56 6.68
C LYS A 157 -5.29 13.14 7.20
N SER A 158 -6.35 12.32 7.24
CA SER A 158 -6.27 10.92 7.67
C SER A 158 -5.42 10.09 6.69
N ASN A 159 -5.64 10.24 5.38
CA ASN A 159 -4.85 9.56 4.35
C ASN A 159 -3.38 9.99 4.38
N ARG A 160 -3.07 11.27 4.59
CA ARG A 160 -1.69 11.75 4.78
C ARG A 160 -1.06 11.16 6.04
N THR A 161 -1.80 11.05 7.13
CA THR A 161 -1.32 10.41 8.37
C THR A 161 -0.96 8.95 8.13
N ARG A 162 -1.79 8.22 7.36
CA ARG A 162 -1.48 6.85 6.93
C ARG A 162 -0.22 6.78 6.08
N PHE A 163 -0.06 7.68 5.10
CA PHE A 163 1.16 7.76 4.29
C PHE A 163 2.41 8.04 5.15
N THR A 164 2.35 8.99 6.08
CA THR A 164 3.45 9.27 7.01
C THR A 164 3.78 8.04 7.86
N ALA A 165 2.77 7.32 8.35
CA ALA A 165 2.96 6.09 9.12
C ALA A 165 3.60 4.97 8.28
N LEU A 166 3.20 4.84 7.00
CA LEU A 166 3.81 3.94 6.02
C LEU A 166 5.31 4.23 5.85
N CYS A 167 5.67 5.46 5.52
CA CYS A 167 7.07 5.87 5.34
C CYS A 167 7.88 5.67 6.63
N LYS A 168 7.32 6.04 7.78
CA LYS A 168 7.98 5.86 9.08
C LYS A 168 8.25 4.38 9.39
N LYS A 169 7.26 3.50 9.19
CA LYS A 169 7.45 2.07 9.46
C LYS A 169 8.51 1.44 8.56
N LEU A 170 8.60 1.85 7.30
CA LEU A 170 9.67 1.41 6.38
C LEU A 170 11.06 1.77 6.91
N VAL A 171 11.27 3.03 7.31
CA VAL A 171 12.55 3.49 7.87
C VAL A 171 12.85 2.82 9.22
N ASP A 172 11.87 2.72 10.11
CA ASP A 172 12.03 2.10 11.43
C ASP A 172 12.31 0.59 11.34
N SER A 173 11.88 -0.07 10.27
CA SER A 173 12.09 -1.51 10.03
C SER A 173 13.43 -1.82 9.35
N PHE A 174 14.20 -0.81 8.94
CA PHE A 174 15.53 -0.99 8.41
C PHE A 174 16.46 -1.56 9.49
N VAL A 175 17.13 -2.65 9.17
CA VAL A 175 18.13 -3.29 10.04
C VAL A 175 19.49 -3.15 9.37
N GLN A 176 20.39 -2.41 10.03
CA GLN A 176 21.77 -2.26 9.57
C GLN A 176 22.50 -3.61 9.59
N ASP A 177 23.28 -3.88 8.53
CA ASP A 177 24.17 -5.04 8.48
C ASP A 177 25.32 -4.88 9.48
N ARG A 178 25.67 -5.95 10.18
CA ARG A 178 26.75 -5.98 11.18
C ARG A 178 28.12 -6.24 10.57
#